data_AF-A0A3Q9J150-F1
#
_entry.id   AF-A0A3Q9J150-F1
#
_cell.length_a   1.000
_cell.length_b   1.000
_cell.length_c   1.000
_cell.angle_alpha   90.00
_cell.angle_beta   90.00
_cell.angle_gamma   90.00
#
_symmetry.space_group_name_H-M   'P 1'
#
loop_
_entity.id
_entity.type
_entity.pdbx_description
1 polymer ?
#
loop_
_entity_poly.entity_id
_entity_poly.type
_entity_poly.pdbx_seq_one_letter_code
_entity_poly.pdbx_strand_id
1 'polypeptide(L)'
;MRTRSARHSIAALATAGALAVVLSGCVPMGSSSNGGDSAPRPGTSTSAGDATSGSSRTQGSAGPVDCGGAAVTVADDARDHTVTGDCPYVVVAGADIELDARDARIGTLEIAGDRAEVDAGDVNTLTVAGQENEVDVSAIDSIVLNGDRNEVEVQARAGSVAVNGNDNSVTATELGTVLDQGQRNSVRTGD
;
A
#
# COMPACT_ATOMS: atom_id res chain seq x y z
N MET A 1 21.58 34.29 18.98
CA MET A 1 22.92 34.31 18.36
C MET A 1 23.62 33.01 18.71
N ARG A 2 24.09 32.25 17.70
CA ARG A 2 24.80 30.95 17.79
C ARG A 2 23.87 29.78 18.18
N THR A 3 23.82 28.63 17.49
CA THR A 3 24.86 27.89 16.74
C THR A 3 24.27 27.14 15.55
N ARG A 4 24.89 27.28 14.36
CA ARG A 4 24.75 26.36 13.23
C ARG A 4 25.62 25.12 13.50
N SER A 5 25.12 23.92 13.20
CA SER A 5 25.99 22.77 12.94
C SER A 5 25.37 21.88 11.87
N ALA A 6 25.85 22.09 10.64
CA ALA A 6 25.75 21.15 9.55
C ALA A 6 26.88 20.15 9.67
N ARG A 7 26.59 18.85 9.54
CA ARG A 7 27.59 17.82 9.23
C ARG A 7 27.03 16.92 8.14
N HIS A 8 27.41 17.26 6.91
CA HIS A 8 27.30 16.38 5.75
C HIS A 8 28.34 15.27 5.90
N SER A 9 27.88 14.03 5.94
CA SER A 9 28.75 12.85 5.81
C SER A 9 28.47 12.19 4.48
N ILE A 10 29.25 12.58 3.46
CA ILE A 10 29.31 11.89 2.18
C ILE A 10 30.35 10.77 2.34
N ALA A 11 29.90 9.52 2.28
CA ALA A 11 30.78 8.36 2.14
C ALA A 11 30.41 7.62 0.86
N ALA A 12 31.18 7.89 -0.19
CA ALA A 12 31.20 7.12 -1.42
C ALA A 12 31.89 5.77 -1.18
N LEU A 13 31.25 4.68 -1.59
CA LEU A 13 31.90 3.38 -1.77
C LEU A 13 31.49 2.84 -3.13
N ALA A 14 32.41 3.01 -4.08
CA ALA A 14 32.38 2.39 -5.38
C ALA A 14 32.96 0.97 -5.26
N THR A 15 32.22 -0.03 -5.72
CA THR A 15 32.78 -1.34 -6.09
C THR A 15 32.11 -1.84 -7.35
N ALA A 16 32.87 -1.77 -8.45
CA ALA A 16 32.60 -2.42 -9.70
C ALA A 16 32.76 -3.94 -9.55
N GLY A 17 31.83 -4.70 -10.13
CA GLY A 17 31.91 -6.15 -10.23
C GLY A 17 31.11 -6.63 -11.44
N ALA A 18 31.72 -6.53 -12.62
CA ALA A 18 31.22 -7.20 -13.81
C ALA A 18 31.76 -8.64 -13.82
N LEU A 19 30.88 -9.65 -13.94
CA LEU A 19 31.20 -10.88 -14.66
C LEU A 19 29.91 -11.58 -15.12
N ALA A 20 29.78 -11.72 -16.44
CA ALA A 20 28.74 -12.45 -17.12
C ALA A 20 28.95 -13.97 -17.00
N VAL A 21 27.87 -14.73 -16.81
CA VAL A 21 27.83 -16.17 -17.09
C VAL A 21 26.55 -16.49 -17.87
N VAL A 22 26.76 -17.00 -19.08
CA VAL A 22 25.74 -17.47 -20.04
C VAL A 22 25.68 -19.00 -19.95
N LEU A 23 24.52 -19.57 -19.63
CA LEU A 23 24.13 -20.97 -19.91
C LEU A 23 22.58 -20.97 -20.05
N SER A 24 21.98 -20.92 -21.25
CA SER A 24 21.82 -21.97 -22.27
C SER A 24 21.19 -23.27 -21.76
N GLY A 25 19.90 -23.47 -22.08
CA GLY A 25 19.18 -24.73 -21.85
C GLY A 25 17.69 -24.71 -22.26
N CYS A 26 17.39 -24.96 -23.54
CA CYS A 26 16.12 -25.57 -24.02
C CYS A 26 16.15 -27.07 -23.64
N VAL A 27 15.11 -27.87 -23.37
CA VAL A 27 13.81 -28.28 -24.00
C VAL A 27 13.18 -29.33 -23.01
N PRO A 28 11.97 -29.94 -23.16
CA PRO A 28 11.03 -29.99 -24.30
C PRO A 28 9.54 -29.72 -23.96
N MET A 29 8.79 -29.53 -25.05
CA MET A 29 7.35 -29.72 -25.18
C MET A 29 6.83 -31.01 -24.53
N GLY A 30 5.81 -30.86 -23.70
CA GLY A 30 4.87 -31.93 -23.33
C GLY A 30 3.49 -31.60 -23.86
N SER A 31 3.19 -31.99 -25.09
CA SER A 31 1.81 -32.10 -25.58
C SER A 31 1.27 -33.46 -25.14
N SER A 32 0.22 -33.46 -24.33
CA SER A 32 -0.69 -34.61 -24.22
C SER A 32 -2.10 -34.08 -24.04
N SER A 33 -2.76 -33.93 -25.19
CA SER A 33 -4.19 -33.92 -25.40
C SER A 33 -4.81 -35.20 -24.83
N ASN A 34 -5.80 -35.07 -23.96
CA ASN A 34 -6.85 -36.08 -23.84
C ASN A 34 -8.20 -35.38 -23.70
N GLY A 35 -9.05 -35.65 -24.70
CA GLY A 35 -10.37 -35.05 -24.82
C GLY A 35 -11.32 -35.50 -23.72
N GLY A 36 -12.11 -34.54 -23.25
CA GLY A 36 -13.32 -34.75 -22.48
C GLY A 36 -14.40 -33.86 -23.06
N ASP A 37 -14.99 -34.31 -24.15
CA ASP A 37 -16.15 -33.71 -24.81
C ASP A 37 -17.37 -33.93 -23.93
N SER A 38 -17.97 -32.85 -23.42
CA SER A 38 -19.35 -32.83 -22.90
C SER A 38 -19.81 -31.38 -22.81
N ALA A 39 -20.31 -30.86 -23.92
CA ALA A 39 -21.35 -29.82 -23.89
C ALA A 39 -22.63 -30.44 -23.29
N PRO A 40 -23.41 -29.65 -22.52
CA PRO A 40 -24.50 -28.94 -23.19
C PRO A 40 -24.69 -27.47 -22.77
N ARG A 41 -24.97 -26.70 -23.82
CA ARG A 41 -25.75 -25.46 -24.05
C ARG A 41 -26.70 -24.88 -22.94
N PRO A 42 -27.21 -23.64 -23.15
CA PRO A 42 -27.10 -22.51 -22.24
C PRO A 42 -28.33 -22.28 -21.36
N GLY A 43 -28.11 -21.81 -20.13
CA GLY A 43 -29.13 -21.23 -19.27
C GLY A 43 -28.84 -19.76 -19.04
N THR A 44 -29.57 -18.89 -19.74
CA THR A 44 -29.75 -17.49 -19.37
C THR A 44 -30.56 -17.43 -18.07
N SER A 45 -30.01 -16.79 -17.04
CA SER A 45 -30.79 -16.21 -15.95
C SER A 45 -30.14 -14.90 -15.53
N THR A 46 -30.96 -13.87 -15.66
CA THR A 46 -30.74 -12.44 -15.49
C THR A 46 -30.85 -12.04 -14.01
N SER A 47 -30.33 -10.83 -13.73
CA SER A 47 -30.61 -9.92 -12.61
C SER A 47 -29.50 -9.90 -11.56
N ALA A 48 -28.55 -8.96 -11.69
CA ALA A 48 -28.68 -7.57 -11.24
C ALA A 48 -28.71 -7.48 -9.71
N GLY A 49 -27.52 -7.53 -9.11
CA GLY A 49 -27.28 -6.89 -7.81
C GLY A 49 -26.77 -5.49 -8.09
N ASP A 50 -27.49 -4.50 -7.55
CA ASP A 50 -27.16 -3.08 -7.58
C ASP A 50 -25.65 -2.82 -7.48
N ALA A 51 -25.04 -2.43 -8.59
CA ALA A 51 -23.92 -1.52 -8.51
C ALA A 51 -24.51 -0.18 -8.09
N THR A 52 -24.68 0.01 -6.78
CA THR A 52 -24.69 1.35 -6.19
C THR A 52 -23.52 2.04 -6.85
N SER A 53 -23.82 2.99 -7.73
CA SER A 53 -22.82 3.82 -8.39
C SER A 53 -22.22 4.67 -7.28
N GLY A 54 -21.26 4.09 -6.56
CA GLY A 54 -20.39 4.79 -5.65
C GLY A 54 -19.72 5.85 -6.51
N SER A 55 -20.06 7.10 -6.25
CA SER A 55 -19.48 8.23 -6.96
C SER A 55 -18.01 8.32 -6.55
N SER A 56 -17.13 7.56 -7.19
CA SER A 56 -15.69 7.68 -6.98
C SER A 56 -15.24 9.02 -7.55
N ARG A 57 -14.52 9.81 -6.75
CA ARG A 57 -13.94 11.08 -7.20
C ARG A 57 -12.46 10.86 -7.45
N THR A 58 -12.00 11.22 -8.64
CA THR A 58 -10.56 11.36 -8.91
C THR A 58 -10.15 12.76 -8.46
N GLN A 59 -9.21 12.85 -7.53
CA GLN A 59 -8.56 14.11 -7.21
C GLN A 59 -7.74 14.52 -8.45
N GLY A 60 -7.96 15.74 -8.94
CA GLY A 60 -7.38 16.20 -10.20
C GLY A 60 -7.02 17.67 -10.21
N SER A 61 -6.91 18.32 -9.05
CA SER A 61 -6.39 19.68 -8.91
C SER A 61 -6.06 19.99 -7.46
N ALA A 62 -4.98 20.77 -7.29
CA ALA A 62 -4.43 21.19 -6.01
C ALA A 62 -5.49 21.83 -5.10
N GLY A 63 -5.88 21.10 -4.06
CA GLY A 63 -6.81 21.53 -3.04
C GLY A 63 -7.32 20.36 -2.19
N PRO A 64 -7.77 20.60 -0.94
CA PRO A 64 -8.34 19.55 -0.11
C PRO A 64 -9.61 18.96 -0.73
N VAL A 65 -9.74 17.63 -0.68
CA VAL A 65 -10.93 16.89 -1.10
C VAL A 65 -11.66 16.35 0.12
N ASP A 66 -12.87 16.84 0.37
CA ASP A 66 -13.77 16.25 1.37
C ASP A 66 -14.49 15.05 0.75
N CYS A 67 -14.31 13.85 1.32
CA CYS A 67 -14.97 12.63 0.85
C CYS A 67 -16.49 12.70 0.93
N GLY A 68 -17.08 13.30 1.98
CA GLY A 68 -18.52 13.35 2.19
C GLY A 68 -19.22 11.98 2.03
N GLY A 69 -18.57 10.89 2.43
CA GLY A 69 -19.08 9.52 2.28
C GLY A 69 -18.82 8.87 0.91
N ALA A 70 -18.05 9.49 0.04
CA ALA A 70 -17.68 8.97 -1.28
C ALA A 70 -16.23 8.43 -1.32
N ALA A 71 -15.98 7.49 -2.23
CA ALA A 71 -14.63 6.99 -2.45
C ALA A 71 -13.77 8.04 -3.17
N VAL A 72 -12.48 8.08 -2.82
CA VAL A 72 -11.49 8.98 -3.42
C VAL A 72 -10.34 8.17 -4.03
N THR A 73 -9.88 8.60 -5.20
CA THR A 73 -8.67 8.08 -5.83
C THR A 73 -7.71 9.23 -6.10
N VAL A 74 -6.51 9.11 -5.55
CA VAL A 74 -5.35 9.97 -5.76
C VAL A 74 -4.42 9.24 -6.73
N ALA A 75 -4.37 9.71 -7.97
CA ALA A 75 -3.59 9.04 -9.03
C ALA A 75 -3.06 10.00 -10.10
N ASP A 76 -3.03 11.30 -9.80
CA ASP A 76 -2.49 12.31 -10.71
C ASP A 76 -0.97 12.50 -10.50
N ASP A 77 -0.39 13.44 -11.23
CA ASP A 77 1.03 13.78 -11.16
C ASP A 77 1.35 14.84 -10.10
N ALA A 78 0.36 15.28 -9.32
CA ALA A 78 0.60 16.16 -8.19
C ALA A 78 1.22 15.35 -7.05
N ARG A 79 2.20 15.95 -6.39
CA ARG A 79 2.90 15.35 -5.25
C ARG A 79 2.05 15.42 -3.99
N ASP A 80 1.47 16.58 -3.70
CA ASP A 80 0.83 16.85 -2.41
C ASP A 80 -0.70 16.81 -2.53
N HIS A 81 -1.33 15.99 -1.68
CA HIS A 81 -2.77 15.81 -1.63
C HIS A 81 -3.29 15.99 -0.21
N THR A 82 -4.50 16.51 -0.08
CA THR A 82 -5.20 16.58 1.20
C THR A 82 -6.60 15.99 1.06
N VAL A 83 -6.97 15.10 1.98
CA VAL A 83 -8.28 14.45 2.02
C VAL A 83 -8.89 14.64 3.42
N THR A 84 -10.17 14.96 3.49
CA THR A 84 -10.86 15.20 4.77
C THR A 84 -12.24 14.54 4.81
N GLY A 85 -12.82 14.48 6.01
CA GLY A 85 -14.18 13.97 6.23
C GLY A 85 -14.26 12.44 6.31
N ASP A 86 -15.47 11.91 6.13
CA ASP A 86 -15.72 10.46 6.18
C ASP A 86 -15.48 9.82 4.81
N CYS A 87 -14.42 9.03 4.71
CA CYS A 87 -13.99 8.37 3.48
C CYS A 87 -14.20 6.86 3.59
N PRO A 88 -15.20 6.27 2.93
CA PRO A 88 -15.35 4.81 2.96
C PRO A 88 -14.15 4.09 2.32
N TYR A 89 -13.53 4.71 1.31
CA TYR A 89 -12.43 4.13 0.54
C TYR A 89 -11.52 5.23 -0.02
N VAL A 90 -10.22 5.10 0.17
CA VAL A 90 -9.19 5.98 -0.41
C VAL A 90 -8.15 5.11 -1.11
N VAL A 91 -7.86 5.44 -2.36
CA VAL A 91 -6.78 4.80 -3.14
C VAL A 91 -5.70 5.83 -3.42
N VAL A 92 -4.45 5.49 -3.08
CA VAL A 92 -3.25 6.19 -3.51
C VAL A 92 -2.57 5.32 -4.56
N ALA A 93 -2.57 5.75 -5.82
CA ALA A 93 -2.01 4.98 -6.93
C ALA A 93 -0.95 5.79 -7.67
N GLY A 94 0.27 5.28 -7.76
CA GLY A 94 1.38 6.00 -8.41
C GLY A 94 2.67 5.89 -7.61
N ALA A 95 3.54 6.89 -7.76
CA ALA A 95 4.77 6.94 -6.98
C ALA A 95 5.06 8.36 -6.51
N ASP A 96 5.79 8.48 -5.40
CA ASP A 96 6.23 9.76 -4.85
C ASP A 96 5.05 10.70 -4.51
N ILE A 97 3.95 10.13 -3.98
CA ILE A 97 2.73 10.84 -3.56
C ILE A 97 2.78 11.11 -2.05
N GLU A 98 2.55 12.35 -1.65
CA GLU A 98 2.32 12.77 -0.26
C GLU A 98 0.80 12.99 -0.05
N LEU A 99 0.20 12.29 0.91
CA LEU A 99 -1.21 12.43 1.26
C LEU A 99 -1.37 12.81 2.74
N ASP A 100 -1.93 13.99 3.00
CA ASP A 100 -2.44 14.37 4.31
C ASP A 100 -3.94 14.07 4.43
N ALA A 101 -4.27 13.09 5.26
CA ALA A 101 -5.61 12.67 5.61
C ALA A 101 -5.80 12.59 7.14
N ARG A 102 -5.04 13.37 7.92
CA ARG A 102 -5.14 13.40 9.40
C ARG A 102 -6.54 13.80 9.88
N ASP A 103 -7.21 14.66 9.12
CA ASP A 103 -8.59 15.13 9.38
C ASP A 103 -9.66 14.26 8.70
N ALA A 104 -9.31 13.05 8.24
CA ALA A 104 -10.23 12.09 7.65
C ALA A 104 -10.44 10.85 8.54
N ARG A 105 -11.65 10.27 8.44
CA ARG A 105 -11.95 8.93 8.95
C ARG A 105 -12.05 7.98 7.79
N ILE A 106 -11.11 7.04 7.68
CA ILE A 106 -10.97 6.18 6.50
C ILE A 106 -11.45 4.76 6.81
N GLY A 107 -12.38 4.25 6.01
CA GLY A 107 -12.76 2.84 6.04
C GLY A 107 -11.61 1.96 5.55
N THR A 108 -11.25 2.12 4.29
CA THR A 108 -10.10 1.42 3.70
C THR A 108 -9.18 2.40 2.99
N LEU A 109 -7.89 2.30 3.31
CA LEU A 109 -6.80 2.97 2.62
C LEU A 109 -6.02 1.92 1.83
N GLU A 110 -5.99 2.06 0.51
CA GLU A 110 -5.20 1.24 -0.39
C GLU A 110 -4.08 2.08 -0.99
N ILE A 111 -2.84 1.66 -0.79
CA ILE A 111 -1.66 2.24 -1.44
C ILE A 111 -1.21 1.24 -2.50
N ALA A 112 -1.40 1.60 -3.77
CA ALA A 112 -0.99 0.82 -4.94
C ALA A 112 0.12 1.58 -5.66
N GLY A 113 1.32 1.55 -5.09
CA GLY A 113 2.38 2.48 -5.45
C GLY A 113 3.66 2.35 -4.66
N ASP A 114 4.65 3.16 -5.02
CA ASP A 114 5.97 3.18 -4.40
C ASP A 114 6.31 4.55 -3.84
N ARG A 115 7.02 4.61 -2.72
CA ARG A 115 7.47 5.88 -2.11
C ARG A 115 6.32 6.86 -1.85
N ALA A 116 5.13 6.35 -1.52
CA ALA A 116 4.06 7.18 -0.99
C ALA A 116 4.33 7.49 0.49
N GLU A 117 4.07 8.72 0.90
CA GLU A 117 4.07 9.18 2.28
C GLU A 117 2.64 9.54 2.65
N VAL A 118 2.06 8.85 3.63
CA VAL A 118 0.65 9.02 3.99
C VAL A 118 0.49 9.26 5.48
N ASP A 119 -0.02 10.44 5.81
CA ASP A 119 -0.46 10.79 7.15
C ASP A 119 -1.97 10.63 7.26
N ALA A 120 -2.49 9.82 8.16
CA ALA A 120 -3.92 9.59 8.30
C ALA A 120 -4.41 9.56 9.75
N GLY A 121 -5.69 9.88 9.93
CA GLY A 121 -6.39 9.77 11.21
C GLY A 121 -6.67 8.31 11.59
N ASP A 122 -7.94 8.02 11.87
CA ASP A 122 -8.40 6.65 12.09
C ASP A 122 -8.62 5.92 10.76
N VAL A 123 -8.04 4.73 10.62
CA VAL A 123 -8.16 3.87 9.44
C VAL A 123 -8.68 2.50 9.86
N ASN A 124 -9.73 1.94 9.28
CA ASN A 124 -10.12 0.57 9.66
C ASN A 124 -9.19 -0.46 9.01
N THR A 125 -8.86 -0.28 7.73
CA THR A 125 -8.02 -1.22 6.97
C THR A 125 -7.00 -0.49 6.10
N LEU A 126 -5.74 -0.86 6.22
CA LEU A 126 -4.64 -0.43 5.35
C LEU A 126 -4.19 -1.63 4.52
N THR A 127 -4.13 -1.44 3.20
CA THR A 127 -3.42 -2.36 2.29
C THR A 127 -2.34 -1.58 1.57
N VAL A 128 -1.11 -2.05 1.66
CA VAL A 128 0.03 -1.52 0.90
C VAL A 128 0.45 -2.55 -0.13
N ALA A 129 0.49 -2.16 -1.39
CA ALA A 129 0.97 -2.93 -2.52
C ALA A 129 2.04 -2.12 -3.26
N GLY A 130 3.30 -2.42 -2.94
CA GLY A 130 4.46 -1.69 -3.47
C GLY A 130 5.58 -1.59 -2.44
N GLN A 131 6.49 -0.64 -2.65
CA GLN A 131 7.75 -0.58 -1.92
C GLN A 131 8.09 0.83 -1.43
N GLU A 132 8.85 0.89 -0.33
CA GLU A 132 9.37 2.14 0.23
C GLU A 132 8.27 3.14 0.63
N ASN A 133 7.05 2.67 0.93
CA ASN A 133 5.98 3.55 1.40
C ASN A 133 6.09 3.80 2.90
N GLU A 134 5.75 5.01 3.34
CA GLU A 134 5.71 5.45 4.73
C GLU A 134 4.27 5.83 5.09
N VAL A 135 3.75 5.27 6.19
CA VAL A 135 2.36 5.48 6.60
C VAL A 135 2.29 5.75 8.10
N ASP A 136 1.87 6.95 8.46
CA ASP A 136 1.58 7.38 9.83
C ASP A 136 0.06 7.38 10.06
N VAL A 137 -0.41 6.60 11.02
CA VAL A 137 -1.85 6.52 11.36
C VAL A 137 -2.10 6.69 12.85
N SER A 138 -3.24 7.28 13.21
CA SER A 138 -3.61 7.44 14.62
C SER A 138 -3.97 6.09 15.26
N ALA A 139 -4.85 5.32 14.62
CA ALA A 139 -5.22 3.97 15.04
C ALA A 139 -5.66 3.16 13.82
N ILE A 140 -5.45 1.84 13.88
CA ILE A 140 -5.82 0.95 12.80
C ILE A 140 -6.29 -0.43 13.24
N ASP A 141 -7.34 -0.96 12.61
CA ASP A 141 -7.83 -2.30 12.95
C ASP A 141 -7.06 -3.40 12.20
N SER A 142 -6.70 -3.19 10.92
CA SER A 142 -5.95 -4.19 10.13
C SER A 142 -4.95 -3.56 9.16
N ILE A 143 -3.72 -4.09 9.15
CA ILE A 143 -2.65 -3.76 8.21
C ILE A 143 -2.34 -4.99 7.36
N VAL A 144 -2.26 -4.81 6.04
CA VAL A 144 -1.77 -5.81 5.08
C VAL A 144 -0.67 -5.19 4.23
N LEU A 145 0.57 -5.68 4.37
CA LEU A 145 1.71 -5.23 3.58
C LEU A 145 2.08 -6.28 2.54
N ASN A 146 1.98 -5.91 1.26
CA ASN A 146 2.40 -6.71 0.12
C ASN A 146 3.51 -5.98 -0.62
N GLY A 147 4.75 -6.24 -0.21
CA GLY A 147 5.94 -5.62 -0.78
C GLY A 147 7.04 -5.39 0.24
N ASP A 148 8.05 -4.62 -0.15
CA ASP A 148 9.31 -4.55 0.58
C ASP A 148 9.60 -3.14 1.09
N ARG A 149 10.27 -3.06 2.25
CA ARG A 149 10.79 -1.80 2.81
C ARG A 149 9.71 -0.75 3.07
N ASN A 150 8.50 -1.15 3.39
CA ASN A 150 7.44 -0.24 3.83
C ASN A 150 7.56 0.01 5.33
N GLU A 151 7.26 1.23 5.76
CA GLU A 151 7.23 1.67 7.14
C GLU A 151 5.80 2.09 7.53
N VAL A 152 5.30 1.54 8.64
CA VAL A 152 4.00 1.93 9.20
C VAL A 152 4.18 2.27 10.67
N GLU A 153 3.87 3.50 11.05
CA GLU A 153 3.81 3.95 12.43
C GLU A 153 2.35 4.17 12.84
N VAL A 154 1.97 3.54 13.95
CA VAL A 154 0.63 3.61 14.51
C VAL A 154 0.70 4.22 15.89
N GLN A 155 0.12 5.40 16.07
CA GLN A 155 0.23 6.16 17.31
C GLN A 155 -0.49 5.48 18.50
N ALA A 156 -1.49 4.64 18.23
CA ALA A 156 -2.21 3.89 19.26
C ALA A 156 -2.16 2.37 19.00
N ARG A 157 -3.28 1.79 18.53
CA ARG A 157 -3.42 0.34 18.38
C ARG A 157 -3.39 -0.09 16.92
N ALA A 158 -2.75 -1.22 16.64
CA ALA A 158 -2.88 -1.99 15.41
C ALA A 158 -3.50 -3.36 15.72
N GLY A 159 -4.74 -3.61 15.28
CA GLY A 159 -5.50 -4.82 15.64
C GLY A 159 -4.95 -6.12 15.03
N SER A 160 -4.60 -6.10 13.75
CA SER A 160 -3.88 -7.20 13.10
C SER A 160 -2.89 -6.69 12.07
N VAL A 161 -1.77 -7.39 11.93
CA VAL A 161 -0.71 -7.07 10.97
C VAL A 161 -0.38 -8.33 10.18
N ALA A 162 -0.53 -8.27 8.86
CA ALA A 162 -0.08 -9.29 7.93
C ALA A 162 1.02 -8.71 7.03
N VAL A 163 2.20 -9.34 7.02
CA VAL A 163 3.35 -8.89 6.23
C VAL A 163 3.74 -9.98 5.24
N ASN A 164 3.70 -9.63 3.96
CA ASN A 164 4.12 -10.44 2.83
C ASN A 164 5.14 -9.66 1.99
N GLY A 165 6.41 -9.83 2.36
CA GLY A 165 7.57 -9.16 1.77
C GLY A 165 8.67 -8.95 2.81
N ASN A 166 9.71 -8.22 2.47
CA ASN A 166 10.94 -8.15 3.25
C ASN A 166 11.27 -6.75 3.74
N ASP A 167 12.03 -6.68 4.82
CA ASP A 167 12.57 -5.43 5.37
C ASP A 167 11.48 -4.38 5.72
N ASN A 168 10.24 -4.81 6.01
CA ASN A 168 9.16 -3.91 6.42
C ASN A 168 9.26 -3.59 7.92
N SER A 169 8.87 -2.37 8.30
CA SER A 169 8.82 -1.88 9.67
C SER A 169 7.37 -1.57 10.05
N VAL A 170 6.89 -2.12 11.15
CA VAL A 170 5.60 -1.74 11.75
C VAL A 170 5.81 -1.47 13.23
N THR A 171 5.50 -0.25 13.66
CA THR A 171 5.57 0.17 15.07
C THR A 171 4.19 0.63 15.53
N ALA A 172 3.74 0.16 16.69
CA ALA A 172 2.48 0.60 17.31
C ALA A 172 2.58 0.66 18.83
N THR A 173 1.81 1.49 19.55
CA THR A 173 1.77 1.38 21.02
C THR A 173 1.22 0.03 21.47
N GLU A 174 0.16 -0.44 20.80
CA GLU A 174 -0.44 -1.76 21.04
C GLU A 174 -0.51 -2.57 19.74
N LEU A 175 -0.05 -3.81 19.79
CA LEU A 175 -0.13 -4.76 18.68
C LEU A 175 -1.06 -5.91 19.02
N GLY A 176 -1.96 -6.24 18.11
CA GLY A 176 -2.74 -7.46 18.15
C GLY A 176 -2.06 -8.63 17.43
N THR A 177 -2.78 -9.30 16.54
CA THR A 177 -2.25 -10.52 15.88
C THR A 177 -1.25 -10.18 14.80
N VAL A 178 -0.10 -10.85 14.77
CA VAL A 178 0.93 -10.66 13.74
C VAL A 178 1.12 -11.95 12.93
N LEU A 179 1.04 -11.83 11.61
CA LEU A 179 1.42 -12.84 10.65
C LEU A 179 2.52 -12.29 9.75
N ASP A 180 3.75 -12.75 9.96
CA ASP A 180 4.91 -12.39 9.13
C ASP A 180 5.28 -13.59 8.25
N GLN A 181 5.25 -13.40 6.93
CA GLN A 181 5.57 -14.41 5.93
C GLN A 181 6.85 -14.08 5.13
N GLY A 182 7.62 -13.09 5.58
CA GLY A 182 8.80 -12.59 4.89
C GLY A 182 10.11 -12.73 5.66
N GLN A 183 11.07 -11.85 5.37
CA GLN A 183 12.37 -11.83 6.02
C GLN A 183 12.76 -10.41 6.46
N ARG A 184 13.49 -10.33 7.58
CA ARG A 184 14.04 -9.07 8.12
C ARG A 184 12.97 -8.00 8.40
N ASN A 185 11.71 -8.42 8.57
CA ASN A 185 10.66 -7.52 9.01
C ASN A 185 10.83 -7.22 10.51
N SER A 186 10.44 -6.01 10.91
CA SER A 186 10.44 -5.55 12.30
C SER A 186 9.02 -5.11 12.67
N VAL A 187 8.26 -5.99 13.33
CA VAL A 187 6.94 -5.68 13.88
C VAL A 187 7.06 -5.61 15.41
N ARG A 188 6.93 -4.42 15.99
CA ARG A 188 7.22 -4.19 17.42
C ARG A 188 6.30 -3.15 18.04
N THR A 189 6.23 -3.16 19.37
CA THR A 189 5.60 -2.05 20.09
C THR A 189 6.55 -0.83 20.13
N GLY A 190 5.98 0.37 20.07
CA GLY A 190 6.65 1.64 20.37
C GLY A 190 6.46 2.01 21.85
N ASP A 191 7.45 2.67 22.43
CA ASP A 191 7.46 3.12 23.84
C ASP A 191 6.67 4.43 24.03
#